data_AF-A0A0K2RKY6-F1
#
_entry.id   AF-A0A0K2RKY6-F1
#
_cell.length_a   1.000
_cell.length_b   1.000
_cell.length_c   1.000
_cell.angle_alpha   90.00
_cell.angle_beta   90.00
_cell.angle_gamma   90.00
#
_symmetry.space_group_name_H-M   'P 1'
#
loop_
_entity.id
_entity.type
_entity.pdbx_description
1 polymer ?
#
loop_
_entity_poly.entity_id
_entity_poly.type
_entity_poly.pdbx_seq_one_letter_code
_entity_poly.pdbx_strand_id
1 'polypeptide(L)'
;MERGAGLGSGITDEEYSVAGAEIVAEADDVWARADMVMKVKEPIKAEYHRFRKGLILFTYLHLAAEAELTQELINSGVTAIAYETVQDGRALPLLAPMSEVAGRLSVVVGASSLMAPAGGKGVLLGGVPGVRPAKVVVLGAGVAGTNAAAMALGLGADVTILDININRLRELDALYQGRLKTVASNAYEIEKSVVDADLVIGSVLIPGAKAPSWSPTSWFPA
;
A
#
# COMPACT_ATOMS: atom_id res chain seq x y z
N MET A 1 19.96 6.81 17.15
CA MET A 1 18.77 5.94 17.11
C MET A 1 18.07 6.03 18.46
N GLU A 2 16.74 6.10 18.49
CA GLU A 2 15.98 6.01 19.73
C GLU A 2 16.03 4.57 20.27
N ARG A 3 16.14 4.42 21.60
CA ARG A 3 16.09 3.14 22.29
C ARG A 3 14.84 2.34 21.90
N GLY A 4 15.02 1.10 21.50
CA GLY A 4 13.94 0.19 21.16
C GLY A 4 13.29 0.42 19.79
N ALA A 5 13.78 1.37 18.98
CA ALA A 5 13.17 1.74 17.71
C ALA A 5 13.06 0.57 16.70
N GLY A 6 13.97 -0.40 16.76
CA GLY A 6 13.97 -1.57 15.87
C GLY A 6 13.25 -2.80 16.39
N LEU A 7 12.79 -2.82 17.65
CA LEU A 7 12.28 -4.04 18.27
C LEU A 7 11.06 -4.61 17.53
N GLY A 8 10.18 -3.75 17.02
CA GLY A 8 9.04 -4.16 16.19
C GLY A 8 9.42 -4.80 14.86
N SER A 9 10.65 -4.56 14.38
CA SER A 9 11.24 -5.15 13.18
C SER A 9 12.21 -6.29 13.50
N GLY A 10 12.31 -6.69 14.77
CA GLY A 10 13.22 -7.74 15.23
C GLY A 10 14.69 -7.35 15.30
N ILE A 11 15.01 -6.05 15.36
CA ILE A 11 16.38 -5.53 15.46
C ILE A 11 16.59 -4.92 16.85
N THR A 12 17.54 -5.42 17.63
CA THR A 12 17.81 -4.93 18.99
C THR A 12 18.71 -3.69 19.00
N ASP A 13 18.73 -2.99 20.14
CA ASP A 13 19.61 -1.83 20.35
C ASP A 13 21.10 -2.22 20.27
N GLU A 14 21.44 -3.43 20.69
CA GLU A 14 22.78 -3.99 20.59
C GLU A 14 23.20 -4.17 19.13
N GLU A 15 22.30 -4.67 18.28
CA GLU A 15 22.57 -4.83 16.84
C GLU A 15 22.82 -3.48 16.17
N TYR A 16 22.03 -2.45 16.52
CA TYR A 16 22.29 -1.08 16.07
C TYR A 16 23.62 -0.53 16.58
N SER A 17 23.93 -0.76 17.86
CA SER A 17 25.18 -0.31 18.48
C SER A 17 26.40 -0.96 17.82
N VAL A 18 26.32 -2.26 17.54
CA VAL A 18 27.36 -3.02 16.81
C VAL A 18 27.55 -2.48 15.39
N ALA A 19 26.47 -2.03 14.73
CA ALA A 19 26.51 -1.36 13.44
C ALA A 19 27.03 0.09 13.50
N GLY A 20 27.37 0.60 14.69
CA GLY A 20 27.94 1.94 14.90
C GLY A 20 26.91 3.03 15.20
N ALA A 21 25.64 2.68 15.43
CA ALA A 21 24.64 3.67 15.82
C ALA A 21 24.78 4.04 17.30
N GLU A 22 24.72 5.33 17.59
CA GLU A 22 24.54 5.79 18.97
C GLU A 22 23.07 5.64 19.39
N ILE A 23 22.84 4.94 20.51
CA ILE A 23 21.51 4.77 21.10
C ILE A 23 21.26 5.88 22.10
N VAL A 24 20.17 6.62 21.92
CA VAL A 24 19.71 7.67 22.84
C VAL A 24 18.43 7.23 23.54
N ALA A 25 18.19 7.77 24.73
CA ALA A 25 17.06 7.33 25.56
C ALA A 25 15.71 7.83 25.02
N GLU A 26 15.64 9.09 24.60
CA GLU A 26 14.38 9.74 24.25
C GLU A 26 14.36 10.12 22.76
N ALA A 27 13.18 10.08 22.16
CA ALA A 27 12.98 10.55 20.78
C ALA A 27 13.41 12.01 20.61
N ASP A 28 13.13 12.88 21.57
CA ASP A 28 13.47 14.32 21.51
C ASP A 28 14.98 14.53 21.29
N ASP A 29 15.83 13.67 21.86
CA ASP A 29 17.28 13.73 21.66
C ASP A 29 17.67 13.43 20.21
N VAL A 30 17.01 12.46 19.56
CA VAL A 30 17.25 12.14 18.14
C VAL A 30 16.92 13.34 17.27
N TRP A 31 15.72 13.90 17.45
CA TRP A 31 15.23 15.01 16.64
C TRP A 31 16.04 16.30 16.86
N ALA A 32 16.47 16.56 18.10
CA ALA A 32 17.31 17.71 18.40
C ALA A 32 18.66 17.61 17.69
N ARG A 33 19.32 16.44 17.76
CA ARG A 33 20.72 16.25 17.33
C ARG A 33 20.90 15.93 15.84
N ALA A 34 19.90 15.37 15.16
CA ALA A 34 20.07 14.85 13.81
C ALA A 34 19.90 15.91 12.72
N ASP A 35 20.88 16.12 11.85
CA ASP A 35 20.71 17.00 10.68
C ASP A 35 19.61 16.49 9.73
N MET A 36 19.47 15.17 9.65
CA MET A 36 18.42 14.49 8.91
C MET A 36 17.72 13.43 9.79
N VAL A 37 16.39 13.50 9.84
CA VAL A 37 15.55 12.47 10.46
C VAL A 37 14.96 11.58 9.37
N MET A 38 15.29 10.29 9.44
CA MET A 38 14.69 9.25 8.60
C MET A 38 13.61 8.51 9.39
N LYS A 39 12.41 8.41 8.83
CA LYS A 39 11.25 7.77 9.46
C LYS A 39 10.50 6.92 8.46
N VAL A 40 9.57 6.10 8.95
CA VAL A 40 8.65 5.32 8.11
C VAL A 40 7.39 6.13 7.81
N LYS A 41 6.67 6.61 8.83
CA LYS A 41 5.41 7.33 8.68
C LYS A 41 5.56 8.83 8.83
N GLU A 42 4.54 9.55 8.38
CA GLU A 42 4.40 10.98 8.54
C GLU A 42 4.47 11.37 10.03
N PRO A 43 5.04 12.54 10.36
CA PRO A 43 4.99 13.03 11.73
C PRO A 43 3.54 13.23 12.18
N ILE A 44 3.25 12.86 13.43
CA ILE A 44 1.96 13.13 14.07
C ILE A 44 2.03 14.42 14.89
N LYS A 45 0.87 14.96 15.31
CA LYS A 45 0.80 16.22 16.08
C LYS A 45 1.73 16.28 17.29
N ALA A 46 1.87 15.15 18.00
CA ALA A 46 2.74 15.02 19.16
C ALA A 46 4.24 15.11 18.83
N GLU A 47 4.62 15.16 17.55
CA GLU A 47 5.99 15.30 17.08
C GLU A 47 6.27 16.67 16.47
N TYR A 48 5.26 17.52 16.27
CA TYR A 48 5.43 18.81 15.57
C TYR A 48 6.34 19.77 16.31
N HIS A 49 6.37 19.72 17.66
CA HIS A 49 7.27 20.53 18.47
C HIS A 49 8.75 20.24 18.23
N ARG A 50 9.06 19.13 17.56
CA ARG A 50 10.42 18.70 17.22
C ARG A 50 10.93 19.30 15.91
N PHE A 51 10.06 19.94 15.13
CA PHE A 51 10.43 20.56 13.88
C PHE A 51 11.30 21.80 14.11
N ARG A 52 12.31 21.96 13.24
CA ARG A 52 13.21 23.11 13.28
C ARG A 52 13.78 23.41 11.91
N LYS A 53 14.12 24.68 11.70
CA LYS A 53 14.83 25.14 10.51
C LYS A 53 16.16 24.40 10.35
N GLY A 54 16.45 23.98 9.11
CA GLY A 54 17.66 23.22 8.78
C GLY A 54 17.56 21.72 9.02
N LEU A 55 16.45 21.22 9.60
CA LEU A 55 16.17 19.79 9.62
C LEU A 55 15.80 19.31 8.21
N ILE A 56 16.40 18.19 7.79
CA ILE A 56 15.90 17.39 6.67
C ILE A 56 15.02 16.28 7.23
N LEU A 57 13.77 16.24 6.83
CA LEU A 57 12.86 15.14 7.15
C LEU A 57 12.68 14.26 5.92
N PHE A 58 13.01 12.98 6.01
CA PHE A 58 12.91 12.04 4.89
C PHE A 58 12.07 10.82 5.30
N THR A 59 10.82 10.76 4.87
CA THR A 59 9.80 9.77 5.30
C THR A 59 8.63 9.73 4.30
N TYR A 60 7.65 8.83 4.48
CA TYR A 60 6.35 8.98 3.79
C TYR A 60 5.58 10.14 4.41
N LEU A 61 4.97 11.02 3.61
CA LEU A 61 4.29 12.22 4.12
C LEU A 61 2.80 12.31 3.78
N HIS A 62 2.40 11.83 2.61
CA HIS A 62 1.03 11.85 2.10
C HIS A 62 0.36 13.23 2.16
N LEU A 63 1.14 14.30 1.94
CA LEU A 63 0.74 15.69 2.19
C LEU A 63 -0.57 16.12 1.50
N ALA A 64 -0.91 15.53 0.35
CA ALA A 64 -2.17 15.82 -0.35
C ALA A 64 -3.43 15.51 0.48
N ALA A 65 -3.33 14.65 1.49
CA ALA A 65 -4.41 14.32 2.42
C ALA A 65 -4.23 14.96 3.82
N GLU A 66 -3.09 15.58 4.11
CA GLU A 66 -2.67 16.01 5.44
C GLU A 66 -2.38 17.52 5.48
N ALA A 67 -3.45 18.33 5.44
CA ALA A 67 -3.34 19.80 5.37
C ALA A 67 -2.65 20.40 6.61
N GLU A 68 -2.93 19.87 7.80
CA GLU A 68 -2.36 20.38 9.06
C GLU A 68 -0.85 20.11 9.12
N LEU A 69 -0.41 18.88 8.82
CA LEU A 69 1.01 18.55 8.73
C LEU A 69 1.73 19.44 7.70
N THR A 70 1.10 19.65 6.54
CA THR A 70 1.67 20.50 5.49
C THR A 70 1.91 21.91 6.01
N GLN A 71 0.95 22.49 6.73
CA GLN A 71 1.09 23.83 7.30
C GLN A 71 2.21 23.89 8.36
N GLU A 72 2.32 22.88 9.21
CA GLU A 72 3.35 22.83 10.27
C GLU A 72 4.76 22.66 9.71
N LEU A 73 4.94 21.88 8.64
CA LEU A 73 6.21 21.78 7.92
C LEU A 73 6.62 23.12 7.30
N ILE A 74 5.65 23.86 6.73
CA ILE A 74 5.88 25.22 6.18
C ILE A 74 6.27 26.19 7.29
N ASN A 75 5.49 26.23 8.38
CA ASN A 75 5.70 27.15 9.51
C ASN A 75 7.07 26.93 10.18
N SER A 76 7.49 25.67 10.31
CA SER A 76 8.76 25.30 10.95
C SER A 76 9.99 25.47 10.06
N GLY A 77 9.81 25.60 8.74
CA GLY A 77 10.91 25.74 7.77
C GLY A 77 11.76 24.47 7.64
N VAL A 78 11.17 23.30 7.89
CA VAL A 78 11.79 21.98 7.67
C VAL A 78 11.89 21.71 6.17
N THR A 79 13.01 21.12 5.72
CA THR A 79 13.09 20.56 4.37
C THR A 79 12.56 19.14 4.39
N ALA A 80 11.34 18.94 3.93
CA ALA A 80 10.68 17.63 3.94
C ALA A 80 10.72 16.98 2.55
N ILE A 81 11.22 15.75 2.49
CA ILE A 81 11.29 14.92 1.29
C ILE A 81 10.36 13.72 1.50
N ALA A 82 9.37 13.57 0.61
CA ALA A 82 8.40 12.49 0.65
C ALA A 82 8.91 11.27 -0.13
N TYR A 83 9.00 10.10 0.51
CA TYR A 83 9.39 8.84 -0.15
C TYR A 83 8.49 8.53 -1.36
N GLU A 84 7.18 8.72 -1.22
CA GLU A 84 6.19 8.41 -2.24
C GLU A 84 6.21 9.32 -3.47
N THR A 85 7.01 10.39 -3.44
CA THR A 85 7.18 11.32 -4.58
C THR A 85 8.59 11.27 -5.16
N VAL A 86 9.52 10.51 -4.58
CA VAL A 86 10.82 10.26 -5.21
C VAL A 86 10.59 9.40 -6.44
N GLN A 87 10.99 9.90 -7.60
CA GLN A 87 10.66 9.32 -8.89
C GLN A 87 11.90 9.18 -9.78
N ASP A 88 12.01 8.03 -10.44
CA ASP A 88 12.95 7.80 -11.53
C ASP A 88 12.16 7.47 -12.81
N GLY A 89 12.18 8.38 -13.78
CA GLY A 89 11.32 8.30 -14.97
C GLY A 89 9.83 8.29 -14.59
N ARG A 90 9.16 7.13 -14.71
CA ARG A 90 7.76 6.91 -14.27
C ARG A 90 7.66 6.04 -13.01
N ALA A 91 8.77 5.53 -12.49
CA ALA A 91 8.80 4.63 -11.37
C ALA A 91 8.94 5.39 -10.04
N LEU A 92 8.29 4.88 -9.00
CA LEU A 92 8.42 5.36 -7.62
C LEU A 92 9.20 4.33 -6.81
N PRO A 93 10.54 4.32 -6.88
CA PRO A 93 11.35 3.22 -6.34
C PRO A 93 11.19 3.04 -4.83
N LEU A 94 10.98 4.12 -4.09
CA LEU A 94 10.79 4.04 -2.64
C LEU A 94 9.36 3.62 -2.25
N LEU A 95 8.37 3.75 -3.14
CA LEU A 95 7.00 3.29 -2.90
C LEU A 95 6.76 1.85 -3.36
N ALA A 96 7.54 1.37 -4.33
CA ALA A 96 7.36 0.05 -4.92
C ALA A 96 7.39 -1.09 -3.88
N PRO A 97 8.38 -1.20 -2.97
CA PRO A 97 8.42 -2.31 -2.01
C PRO A 97 7.18 -2.36 -1.10
N MET A 98 6.71 -1.20 -0.61
CA MET A 98 5.49 -1.15 0.20
C MET A 98 4.25 -1.52 -0.60
N SER A 99 4.21 -1.15 -1.89
CA SER A 99 3.13 -1.54 -2.79
C SER A 99 3.10 -3.05 -3.03
N GLU A 100 4.27 -3.69 -3.19
CA GLU A 100 4.37 -5.15 -3.32
C GLU A 100 3.85 -5.86 -2.07
N VAL A 101 4.32 -5.44 -0.89
CA VAL A 101 3.89 -5.99 0.39
C VAL A 101 2.39 -5.82 0.59
N ALA A 102 1.86 -4.61 0.38
CA ALA A 102 0.43 -4.33 0.51
C ALA A 102 -0.42 -5.17 -0.46
N GLY A 103 0.02 -5.27 -1.72
CA GLY A 103 -0.63 -6.11 -2.73
C GLY A 103 -0.73 -7.57 -2.28
N ARG A 104 0.37 -8.16 -1.78
CA ARG A 104 0.35 -9.55 -1.31
C ARG A 104 -0.47 -9.75 -0.05
N LEU A 105 -0.31 -8.86 0.94
CA LEU A 105 -1.07 -8.92 2.20
C LEU A 105 -2.57 -8.76 1.97
N SER A 106 -3.00 -7.98 0.97
CA SER A 106 -4.42 -7.80 0.66
C SER A 106 -5.15 -9.12 0.39
N VAL A 107 -4.48 -10.10 -0.22
CA VAL A 107 -5.05 -11.43 -0.48
C VAL A 107 -5.11 -12.26 0.79
N VAL A 108 -4.09 -12.20 1.65
CA VAL A 108 -4.06 -12.92 2.93
C VAL A 108 -5.18 -12.41 3.84
N VAL A 109 -5.29 -11.08 3.97
CA VAL A 109 -6.35 -10.44 4.76
C VAL A 109 -7.71 -10.71 4.13
N GLY A 110 -7.84 -10.58 2.81
CA GLY A 110 -9.08 -10.87 2.09
C GLY A 110 -9.56 -12.31 2.26
N ALA A 111 -8.66 -13.29 2.18
CA ALA A 111 -8.95 -14.70 2.44
C ALA A 111 -9.45 -14.91 3.88
N SER A 112 -8.80 -14.26 4.85
CA SER A 112 -9.21 -14.33 6.25
C SER A 112 -10.61 -13.74 6.45
N SER A 113 -10.88 -12.59 5.85
CA SER A 113 -12.18 -11.92 5.92
C SER A 113 -13.29 -12.68 5.20
N LEU A 114 -12.97 -13.51 4.21
CA LEU A 114 -13.95 -14.38 3.53
C LEU A 114 -14.44 -15.54 4.40
N MET A 115 -13.73 -15.90 5.47
CA MET A 115 -14.11 -17.02 6.34
C MET A 115 -15.40 -16.70 7.10
N ALA A 116 -16.29 -17.68 7.23
CA ALA A 116 -17.57 -17.51 7.93
C ALA A 116 -17.44 -17.05 9.41
N PRO A 117 -16.46 -17.55 10.21
CA PRO A 117 -16.24 -17.03 11.56
C PRO A 117 -15.80 -15.56 11.62
N ALA A 118 -15.23 -15.03 10.52
CA ALA A 118 -14.89 -13.62 10.38
C ALA A 118 -16.06 -12.77 9.86
N GLY A 119 -17.24 -13.37 9.65
CA GLY A 119 -18.42 -12.70 9.08
C GLY A 119 -18.46 -12.70 7.55
N GLY A 120 -17.51 -13.37 6.89
CA GLY A 120 -17.46 -13.48 5.44
C GLY A 120 -18.43 -14.50 4.85
N LYS A 121 -18.44 -14.61 3.53
CA LYS A 121 -19.30 -15.53 2.76
C LYS A 121 -19.00 -17.03 3.00
N GLY A 122 -17.93 -17.37 3.70
CA GLY A 122 -17.49 -18.75 3.91
C GLY A 122 -16.85 -19.38 2.66
N VAL A 123 -16.23 -18.56 1.80
CA VAL A 123 -15.67 -19.01 0.51
C VAL A 123 -14.17 -19.22 0.63
N LEU A 124 -13.70 -20.41 0.23
CA LEU A 124 -12.28 -20.73 0.12
C LEU A 124 -11.73 -20.23 -1.23
N LEU A 125 -10.66 -19.43 -1.22
CA LEU A 125 -10.10 -18.82 -2.44
C LEU A 125 -9.85 -19.83 -3.56
N GLY A 126 -9.15 -20.93 -3.28
CA GLY A 126 -8.80 -21.94 -4.28
C GLY A 126 -9.91 -22.95 -4.60
N GLY A 127 -11.01 -22.94 -3.85
CA GLY A 127 -11.98 -24.03 -3.87
C GLY A 127 -11.32 -25.39 -3.58
N VAL A 128 -11.95 -26.45 -4.04
CA VAL A 128 -11.45 -27.84 -4.02
C VAL A 128 -11.97 -28.56 -5.27
N PRO A 129 -11.41 -29.71 -5.69
CA PRO A 129 -11.96 -30.46 -6.82
C PRO A 129 -13.48 -30.71 -6.67
N GLY A 130 -14.25 -30.26 -7.67
CA GLY A 130 -15.72 -30.33 -7.65
C GLY A 130 -16.44 -29.08 -7.09
N VAL A 131 -15.70 -28.09 -6.57
CA VAL A 131 -16.24 -26.83 -6.02
C VAL A 131 -15.55 -25.64 -6.69
N ARG A 132 -16.33 -24.61 -7.04
CA ARG A 132 -15.78 -23.41 -7.69
C ARG A 132 -14.82 -22.65 -6.76
N PRO A 133 -13.72 -22.08 -7.28
CA PRO A 133 -12.89 -21.15 -6.52
C PRO A 133 -13.59 -19.80 -6.32
N ALA A 134 -13.04 -18.97 -5.44
CA ALA A 134 -13.51 -17.60 -5.24
C ALA A 134 -13.19 -16.73 -6.46
N LYS A 135 -14.08 -15.78 -6.74
CA LYS A 135 -13.87 -14.73 -7.74
C LYS A 135 -13.20 -13.52 -7.11
N VAL A 136 -11.99 -13.20 -7.55
CA VAL A 136 -11.20 -12.06 -7.08
C VAL A 136 -11.10 -11.01 -8.17
N VAL A 137 -11.54 -9.79 -7.87
CA VAL A 137 -11.43 -8.63 -8.76
C VAL A 137 -10.38 -7.67 -8.24
N VAL A 138 -9.40 -7.34 -9.06
CA VAL A 138 -8.35 -6.37 -8.75
C VAL A 138 -8.56 -5.13 -9.60
N LEU A 139 -8.76 -3.98 -8.95
CA LEU A 139 -8.89 -2.69 -9.61
C LEU A 139 -7.54 -1.97 -9.59
N GLY A 140 -6.91 -1.84 -10.76
CA GLY A 140 -5.57 -1.31 -10.97
C GLY A 140 -4.53 -2.41 -11.23
N ALA A 141 -3.72 -2.25 -12.29
CA ALA A 141 -2.67 -3.15 -12.73
C ALA A 141 -1.25 -2.63 -12.44
N GLY A 142 -1.13 -1.69 -11.50
CA GLY A 142 0.14 -1.22 -10.95
C GLY A 142 0.85 -2.29 -10.11
N VAL A 143 1.89 -1.87 -9.36
CA VAL A 143 2.72 -2.78 -8.55
C VAL A 143 1.91 -3.57 -7.53
N ALA A 144 1.05 -2.89 -6.76
CA ALA A 144 0.19 -3.53 -5.75
C ALA A 144 -0.82 -4.49 -6.38
N GLY A 145 -1.54 -4.06 -7.42
CA GLY A 145 -2.52 -4.91 -8.10
C GLY A 145 -1.91 -6.12 -8.78
N THR A 146 -0.73 -5.98 -9.39
CA THR A 146 0.01 -7.10 -9.98
C THR A 146 0.37 -8.15 -8.91
N ASN A 147 0.84 -7.71 -7.75
CA ASN A 147 1.19 -8.61 -6.65
C ASN A 147 -0.04 -9.26 -6.01
N ALA A 148 -1.15 -8.54 -5.89
CA ALA A 148 -2.42 -9.08 -5.43
C ALA A 148 -2.93 -10.17 -6.39
N ALA A 149 -2.93 -9.89 -7.70
CA ALA A 149 -3.34 -10.86 -8.71
C ALA A 149 -2.44 -12.11 -8.69
N ALA A 150 -1.12 -11.94 -8.59
CA ALA A 150 -0.16 -13.04 -8.48
C ALA A 150 -0.47 -13.96 -7.29
N MET A 151 -0.72 -13.37 -6.10
CA MET A 151 -1.02 -14.14 -4.90
C MET A 151 -2.37 -14.84 -4.97
N ALA A 152 -3.41 -14.15 -5.45
CA ALA A 152 -4.74 -14.76 -5.60
C ALA A 152 -4.72 -15.94 -6.59
N LEU A 153 -4.03 -15.79 -7.72
CA LEU A 153 -3.82 -16.87 -8.68
C LEU A 153 -3.02 -18.04 -8.07
N GLY A 154 -1.99 -17.72 -7.29
CA GLY A 154 -1.18 -18.73 -6.59
C GLY A 154 -1.99 -19.57 -5.60
N LEU A 155 -3.03 -18.98 -5.00
CA LEU A 155 -3.99 -19.68 -4.13
C LEU A 155 -5.12 -20.39 -4.90
N GLY A 156 -5.15 -20.30 -6.23
CA GLY A 156 -6.13 -20.99 -7.08
C GLY A 156 -7.43 -20.23 -7.32
N ALA A 157 -7.49 -18.94 -6.98
CA ALA A 157 -8.68 -18.12 -7.22
C ALA A 157 -8.90 -17.86 -8.73
N ASP A 158 -10.14 -17.54 -9.10
CA ASP A 158 -10.48 -17.00 -10.42
C ASP A 158 -10.29 -15.47 -10.39
N VAL A 159 -9.28 -14.97 -11.10
CA VAL A 159 -8.82 -13.58 -10.95
C VAL A 159 -9.09 -12.76 -12.22
N THR A 160 -9.71 -11.60 -12.03
CA THR A 160 -9.87 -10.55 -13.05
C THR A 160 -9.19 -9.27 -12.60
N ILE A 161 -8.33 -8.69 -13.44
CA ILE A 161 -7.69 -7.40 -13.21
C ILE A 161 -8.17 -6.35 -14.21
N LEU A 162 -8.54 -5.17 -13.70
CA LEU A 162 -9.04 -4.06 -14.49
C LEU A 162 -8.05 -2.90 -14.46
N ASP A 163 -7.71 -2.35 -15.63
CA ASP A 163 -6.90 -1.13 -15.74
C ASP A 163 -7.27 -0.32 -17.00
N ILE A 164 -6.97 0.97 -17.00
CA ILE A 164 -7.15 1.85 -18.17
C ILE A 164 -5.96 1.72 -19.16
N ASN A 165 -4.80 1.25 -18.70
CA ASN A 165 -3.60 1.08 -19.48
C ASN A 165 -3.57 -0.29 -20.17
N ILE A 166 -3.99 -0.30 -21.44
CA ILE A 166 -4.05 -1.51 -22.27
C ILE A 166 -2.66 -2.15 -22.47
N ASN A 167 -1.58 -1.36 -22.49
CA ASN A 167 -0.24 -1.93 -22.62
C ASN A 167 0.12 -2.75 -21.38
N ARG A 168 -0.23 -2.23 -20.19
CA ARG A 168 -0.01 -2.97 -18.93
C ARG A 168 -0.83 -4.25 -18.87
N LEU A 169 -2.09 -4.20 -19.32
CA LEU A 169 -2.93 -5.40 -19.42
C LEU A 169 -2.32 -6.43 -20.39
N ARG A 170 -1.79 -6.02 -21.54
CA ARG A 170 -1.12 -6.91 -22.49
C ARG A 170 0.13 -7.58 -21.90
N GLU A 171 0.92 -6.84 -21.13
CA GLU A 171 2.08 -7.40 -20.41
C GLU A 171 1.67 -8.49 -19.42
N LEU A 172 0.60 -8.24 -18.65
CA LEU A 172 0.10 -9.19 -17.66
C LEU A 172 -0.52 -10.44 -18.31
N ASP A 173 -1.27 -10.28 -19.40
CA ASP A 173 -1.82 -11.40 -20.15
C ASP A 173 -0.71 -12.32 -20.69
N ALA A 174 0.34 -11.74 -21.27
CA ALA A 174 1.51 -12.49 -21.74
C ALA A 174 2.25 -13.21 -20.59
N LEU A 175 2.39 -12.54 -19.43
CA LEU A 175 3.06 -13.09 -18.25
C LEU A 175 2.31 -14.29 -17.65
N TYR A 176 0.98 -14.20 -17.55
CA TYR A 176 0.13 -15.23 -16.94
C TYR A 176 -0.51 -16.19 -17.95
N GLN A 177 -0.23 -16.02 -19.25
CA GLN A 177 -0.67 -16.90 -20.33
C GLN A 177 -2.19 -17.14 -20.31
N GLY A 178 -2.97 -16.06 -20.16
CA GLY A 178 -4.42 -16.09 -20.09
C GLY A 178 -5.02 -16.64 -18.79
N ARG A 179 -4.22 -17.07 -17.80
CA ARG A 179 -4.71 -17.47 -16.47
C ARG A 179 -5.25 -16.30 -15.65
N LEU A 180 -4.76 -15.09 -15.93
CA LEU A 180 -5.26 -13.84 -15.37
C LEU A 180 -6.18 -13.19 -16.41
N LYS A 181 -7.45 -12.96 -16.07
CA LYS A 181 -8.36 -12.23 -16.96
C LYS A 181 -8.03 -10.74 -16.91
N THR A 182 -7.62 -10.16 -18.02
CA THR A 182 -7.31 -8.73 -18.11
C THR A 182 -8.44 -7.99 -18.82
N VAL A 183 -9.03 -6.98 -18.18
CA VAL A 183 -10.20 -6.26 -18.71
C VAL A 183 -9.93 -4.76 -18.73
N ALA A 184 -10.28 -4.10 -19.84
CA ALA A 184 -10.18 -2.66 -19.95
C ALA A 184 -11.18 -1.98 -18.99
N SER A 185 -10.66 -1.14 -18.10
CA SER A 185 -11.46 -0.52 -17.04
C SER A 185 -12.39 0.55 -17.59
N ASN A 186 -13.70 0.32 -17.47
CA ASN A 186 -14.76 1.29 -17.70
C ASN A 186 -15.91 1.02 -16.70
N ALA A 187 -16.86 1.96 -16.58
CA ALA A 187 -17.92 1.86 -15.57
C ALA A 187 -18.72 0.55 -15.66
N TYR A 188 -19.05 0.11 -16.87
CA TYR A 188 -19.81 -1.12 -17.11
C TYR A 188 -19.05 -2.37 -16.67
N GLU A 189 -17.77 -2.49 -17.05
CA GLU A 189 -16.96 -3.65 -16.68
C GLU A 189 -16.61 -3.68 -15.18
N ILE A 190 -16.42 -2.51 -14.56
CA ILE A 190 -16.22 -2.43 -13.11
C ILE A 190 -17.46 -2.93 -12.38
N GLU A 191 -18.63 -2.38 -12.69
CA GLU A 191 -19.90 -2.76 -12.04
C GLU A 191 -20.16 -4.26 -12.18
N LYS A 192 -20.09 -4.77 -13.41
CA LYS A 192 -20.28 -6.19 -13.72
C LYS A 192 -19.31 -7.09 -12.96
N SER A 193 -18.03 -6.72 -12.90
CA SER A 193 -17.01 -7.53 -12.22
C SER A 193 -17.18 -7.51 -10.71
N VAL A 194 -17.43 -6.32 -10.13
CA VAL A 194 -17.54 -6.13 -8.68
C VAL A 194 -18.76 -6.82 -8.10
N VAL A 195 -19.91 -6.77 -8.77
CA VAL A 195 -21.15 -7.41 -8.29
C VAL A 195 -21.00 -8.93 -8.20
N ASP A 196 -20.26 -9.54 -9.13
CA ASP A 196 -20.02 -10.98 -9.19
C ASP A 196 -18.83 -11.45 -8.32
N ALA A 197 -18.11 -10.53 -7.68
CA ALA A 197 -16.91 -10.85 -6.92
C ALA A 197 -17.21 -11.40 -5.52
N ASP A 198 -16.33 -12.31 -5.07
CA ASP A 198 -16.23 -12.70 -3.66
C ASP A 198 -15.30 -11.75 -2.91
N LEU A 199 -14.21 -11.33 -3.55
CA LEU A 199 -13.24 -10.39 -3.01
C LEU A 199 -12.90 -9.31 -4.05
N VAL A 200 -12.94 -8.04 -3.63
CA VAL A 200 -12.52 -6.89 -4.44
C VAL A 200 -11.31 -6.23 -3.79
N ILE A 201 -10.25 -6.03 -4.57
CA ILE A 201 -9.00 -5.40 -4.13
C ILE A 201 -8.84 -4.09 -4.89
N GLY A 202 -8.99 -2.97 -4.19
CA GLY A 202 -8.71 -1.64 -4.73
C GLY A 202 -7.21 -1.34 -4.65
N SER A 203 -6.56 -1.12 -5.79
CA SER A 203 -5.12 -0.85 -5.88
C SER A 203 -4.77 0.34 -6.79
N VAL A 204 -5.78 1.15 -7.12
CA VAL A 204 -5.60 2.35 -7.94
C VAL A 204 -4.89 3.43 -7.13
N LEU A 205 -3.75 3.88 -7.65
CA LEU A 205 -2.97 4.98 -7.10
C LEU A 205 -2.77 6.05 -8.17
N ILE A 206 -2.99 7.30 -7.79
CA ILE A 206 -2.54 8.47 -8.56
C ILE A 206 -1.42 9.12 -7.74
N PRO A 207 -0.16 9.13 -8.22
CA PRO A 207 0.97 9.68 -7.47
C PRO A 207 0.71 11.12 -6.99
N GLY A 208 0.90 11.36 -5.69
CA GLY A 208 0.74 12.68 -5.08
C GLY A 208 -0.69 13.23 -5.07
N ALA A 209 -1.70 12.45 -5.47
CA ALA A 209 -3.09 12.88 -5.50
C ALA A 209 -3.98 11.92 -4.70
N LYS A 210 -5.16 12.41 -4.31
CA LYS A 210 -6.18 11.59 -3.68
C LYS A 210 -6.66 10.51 -4.65
N ALA A 211 -6.79 9.27 -4.14
CA ALA A 211 -7.34 8.18 -4.93
C ALA A 211 -8.78 8.49 -5.40
N PRO A 212 -9.16 8.09 -6.63
CA PRO A 212 -10.53 8.26 -7.10
C PRO A 212 -11.50 7.44 -6.24
N SER A 213 -12.66 8.02 -5.92
CA SER A 213 -13.70 7.35 -5.14
C SER A 213 -14.61 6.54 -6.05
N TRP A 214 -14.68 5.23 -5.80
CA TRP A 214 -15.66 4.32 -6.41
C TRP A 214 -16.72 4.04 -5.35
N SER A 215 -17.93 4.58 -5.52
CA SER A 215 -19.01 4.45 -4.53
C SER A 215 -19.74 3.12 -4.74
N PRO A 216 -19.63 2.12 -3.84
CA PRO A 216 -20.34 0.85 -3.97
C PRO A 216 -21.85 0.98 -3.73
N THR A 217 -22.30 2.06 -3.11
CA THR A 217 -23.70 2.29 -2.70
C THR A 217 -24.69 2.35 -3.87
N SER A 218 -24.22 2.56 -5.10
CA SER A 218 -25.06 2.44 -6.30
C SER A 218 -25.11 1.04 -6.89
N TRP A 219 -24.23 0.12 -6.46
CA TRP A 219 -24.06 -1.22 -7.03
C TRP A 219 -24.62 -2.34 -6.17
N PHE A 220 -24.78 -2.08 -4.86
CA PHE A 220 -25.41 -3.00 -3.93
C PHE A 220 -26.75 -2.39 -3.50
N PRO A 221 -27.89 -2.90 -4.00
CA PRO A 221 -29.19 -2.47 -3.49
C PRO A 221 -29.30 -2.82 -2.00
N ALA A 222 -29.96 -1.93 -1.24
CA ALA A 222 -30.20 -2.07 0.19
C ALA A 222 -30.96 -3.36 0.55
#